data_AF-A0A0N7KB90-F1
#
_entry.id   AF-A0A0N7KB90-F1
#
_cell.length_a   1.000
_cell.length_b   1.000
_cell.length_c   1.000
_cell.angle_alpha   90.00
_cell.angle_beta   90.00
_cell.angle_gamma   90.00
#
_symmetry.space_group_name_H-M   'P 1'
#
loop_
_entity.id
_entity.type
_entity.pdbx_description
1 polymer ?
#
loop_
_entity_poly.entity_id
_entity_poly.type
_entity_poly.pdbx_seq_one_letter_code
_entity_poly.pdbx_strand_id
1 'polypeptide(L)'
;MKQVVLINGKKQSKLSVFNRLIQFGDGLFETCVVKDTKLLFWSMHFARLEKGRAQLKINKVSEKQWLKDINKALGIANTSNAVVKVILSRGESKRGYGFKKNIKPTRIVIVSTAPKQMPDNYTLGVCKTGYANNPLLSNIKHCNRLEQVLARVELRSDECIMLDEQGHVVSVTQGNIFGIKEGVLLTPKLDKCGIEGTRRAVILKIASELRLQVKVGELTLQMLYDCNEVFVSNSVIGIKSVDTINAKRFSEYETTQKIAEALEKDSQKKNNAVPLKYKKAYIKKILSLSVIIATLFAFYWANTIKIEKPFVYHLPPGAGISVTASNLEKQGVIHSRYFLMAMAKVLGFDAKIKSGYYDVNPNMSVFELLTNFVTAEVASRNITLIEGKTIQHYYQQLTHTEALKSNGSFAEMMRLTGIKAPYEGYFWPDTYRVNVGDSVASVLKRSNQKLKERLQNHWQNRDKNLRLSSPSQALILASLIEKETAYSAEKTKIAGVFMRRLQVGMPLQTDPTVIYALVASKKYRGFLTRKDLKFNSLYNTYINKGLPPTAIASVSDSSLYAAMHPAKGDSLYFVAKKDGTHAFAKSYEQHRLNIKKYLIPFSKIK
;
A
#
# COMPACT_ATOMS: atom_id res chain seq x y z
N MET A 1 -14.45 32.36 5.38
CA MET A 1 -14.94 31.06 5.91
C MET A 1 -16.14 30.63 5.08
N LYS A 2 -16.18 29.39 4.57
CA LYS A 2 -17.36 28.89 3.84
C LYS A 2 -18.55 28.79 4.80
N GLN A 3 -19.67 29.40 4.48
CA GLN A 3 -20.91 29.28 5.27
C GLN A 3 -21.27 27.79 5.44
N VAL A 4 -21.62 27.38 6.65
CA VAL A 4 -22.08 26.01 6.92
C VAL A 4 -23.60 26.03 7.05
N VAL A 5 -24.27 25.28 6.18
CA VAL A 5 -25.73 25.13 6.21
C VAL A 5 -26.08 23.68 6.53
N LEU A 6 -26.93 23.50 7.55
CA LEU A 6 -27.62 22.25 7.82
C LEU A 6 -29.12 22.43 7.55
N ILE A 7 -29.71 21.52 6.78
CA ILE A 7 -31.16 21.40 6.61
C ILE A 7 -31.57 20.03 7.17
N ASN A 8 -32.47 20.05 8.16
CA ASN A 8 -32.91 18.88 8.92
C ASN A 8 -31.75 18.04 9.47
N GLY A 9 -30.68 18.72 9.92
CA GLY A 9 -29.48 18.10 10.51
C GLY A 9 -28.49 17.52 9.49
N LYS A 10 -28.74 17.61 8.19
CA LYS A 10 -27.82 17.19 7.12
C LYS A 10 -27.13 18.40 6.49
N LYS A 11 -25.84 18.30 6.19
CA LYS A 11 -25.08 19.37 5.53
C LYS A 11 -25.49 19.47 4.07
N GLN A 12 -26.18 20.55 3.71
CA GLN A 12 -26.68 20.81 2.37
C GLN A 12 -27.11 22.27 2.24
N SER A 13 -27.13 22.79 1.02
CA SER A 13 -27.56 24.16 0.70
C SER A 13 -28.81 24.23 -0.17
N LYS A 14 -29.35 23.09 -0.62
CA LYS A 14 -30.53 23.02 -1.49
C LYS A 14 -31.78 22.78 -0.65
N LEU A 15 -32.80 23.62 -0.84
CA LEU A 15 -34.12 23.47 -0.24
C LEU A 15 -35.13 23.14 -1.35
N SER A 16 -36.08 22.26 -1.06
CA SER A 16 -37.17 21.94 -2.00
C SER A 16 -37.96 23.21 -2.37
N VAL A 17 -38.26 23.38 -3.66
CA VAL A 17 -39.12 24.48 -4.14
C VAL A 17 -40.54 24.36 -3.57
N PHE A 18 -40.98 23.16 -3.20
CA PHE A 18 -42.28 22.93 -2.54
C PHE A 18 -42.27 23.25 -1.04
N ASN A 19 -41.14 23.71 -0.51
CA ASN A 19 -41.08 24.19 0.85
C ASN A 19 -41.84 25.51 0.98
N ARG A 20 -42.76 25.57 1.94
CA ARG A 20 -43.64 26.73 2.14
C ARG A 20 -42.89 27.99 2.55
N LEU A 21 -41.66 27.87 3.05
CA LEU A 21 -40.77 29.02 3.25
C LEU A 21 -40.52 29.76 1.93
N ILE A 22 -40.26 29.03 0.84
CA ILE A 22 -39.96 29.59 -0.48
C ILE A 22 -41.22 30.17 -1.12
N GLN A 23 -42.34 29.46 -0.97
CA GLN A 23 -43.59 29.83 -1.62
C GLN A 23 -44.28 31.04 -0.95
N PHE A 24 -44.23 31.13 0.39
CA PHE A 24 -45.11 32.03 1.15
C PHE A 24 -44.43 32.73 2.33
N GLY A 25 -43.11 32.56 2.53
CA GLY A 25 -42.46 33.04 3.76
C GLY A 25 -43.01 32.38 5.03
N ASP A 26 -43.63 31.19 4.92
CA ASP A 26 -44.30 30.48 6.01
C ASP A 26 -43.29 29.83 6.97
N GLY A 27 -42.77 30.67 7.86
CA GLY A 27 -41.74 30.32 8.80
C GLY A 27 -41.32 31.47 9.71
N LEU A 28 -40.39 31.14 10.60
CA LEU A 28 -39.80 32.00 11.61
C LEU A 28 -38.29 31.87 11.54
N PHE A 29 -37.58 32.89 12.02
CA PHE A 29 -36.14 32.80 12.15
C PHE A 29 -35.61 33.48 13.39
N GLU A 30 -34.48 32.99 13.87
CA GLU A 30 -33.68 33.60 14.92
C GLU A 30 -32.26 33.81 14.42
N THR A 31 -31.57 34.78 15.00
CA THR A 31 -30.17 35.08 14.68
C THR A 31 -29.42 35.25 15.99
N CYS A 32 -28.64 34.24 16.33
CA CYS A 32 -28.00 34.07 17.62
C CYS A 32 -26.50 34.32 17.48
N VAL A 33 -25.87 34.77 18.56
CA VAL A 33 -24.42 34.95 18.62
C VAL A 33 -23.81 33.80 19.40
N VAL A 34 -22.72 33.25 18.87
CA VAL A 34 -21.82 32.35 19.58
C VAL A 34 -20.54 33.12 19.86
N LYS A 35 -20.18 33.24 21.14
CA LYS A 35 -18.92 33.83 21.60
C LYS A 35 -18.20 32.83 22.47
N ASP A 36 -16.93 32.56 22.19
CA ASP A 36 -16.09 31.62 22.95
C ASP A 36 -16.78 30.27 23.23
N THR A 37 -17.39 29.69 22.19
CA THR A 37 -18.13 28.40 22.23
C THR A 37 -19.40 28.41 23.10
N LYS A 38 -19.90 29.58 23.50
CA LYS A 38 -21.17 29.76 24.21
C LYS A 38 -22.22 30.38 23.31
N LEU A 39 -23.40 29.77 23.22
CA LEU A 39 -24.56 30.32 22.51
C LEU A 39 -25.27 31.31 23.43
N LEU A 40 -25.20 32.60 23.10
CA LEU A 40 -25.68 33.66 23.95
C LEU A 40 -27.20 33.83 23.85
N PHE A 41 -27.84 33.98 25.02
CA PHE A 41 -29.27 34.19 25.26
C PHE A 41 -30.19 33.21 24.53
N TRP A 42 -29.74 31.95 24.38
CA TRP A 42 -30.48 30.93 23.64
C TRP A 42 -31.89 30.71 24.17
N SER A 43 -32.09 30.70 25.50
CA SER A 43 -33.40 30.55 26.13
C SER A 43 -34.42 31.58 25.62
N MET A 44 -34.00 32.84 25.47
CA MET A 44 -34.83 33.93 24.95
C MET A 44 -35.11 33.78 23.45
N HIS A 45 -34.08 33.42 22.67
CA HIS A 45 -34.26 33.13 21.24
C HIS A 45 -35.24 31.97 21.02
N PHE A 46 -35.10 30.90 21.79
CA PHE A 46 -35.99 29.74 21.71
C PHE A 46 -37.41 30.08 22.18
N ALA A 47 -37.58 30.85 23.26
CA ALA A 47 -38.89 31.30 23.72
C ALA A 47 -39.62 32.14 22.66
N ARG A 48 -38.94 33.07 21.99
CA ARG A 48 -39.53 33.87 20.91
C ARG A 48 -39.86 33.02 19.67
N LEU A 49 -38.98 32.08 19.31
CA LEU A 49 -39.25 31.12 18.24
C LEU A 49 -40.51 30.29 18.55
N GLU A 50 -40.66 29.82 19.78
CA GLU A 50 -41.83 29.06 20.22
C GLU A 50 -43.11 29.90 20.29
N LYS A 51 -43.04 31.17 20.71
CA LYS A 51 -44.15 32.14 20.64
C LYS A 51 -44.64 32.28 19.20
N GLY A 52 -43.72 32.57 18.27
CA GLY A 52 -44.05 32.65 16.84
C GLY A 52 -44.58 31.33 16.27
N ARG A 53 -44.02 30.20 16.71
CA ARG A 53 -44.44 28.88 16.27
C ARG A 53 -45.89 28.61 16.68
N ALA A 54 -46.24 28.94 17.92
CA ALA A 54 -47.60 28.80 18.43
C ALA A 54 -48.58 29.70 17.64
N GLN A 55 -48.22 30.96 17.42
CA GLN A 55 -49.02 31.95 16.68
C GLN A 55 -49.26 31.53 15.23
N LEU A 56 -48.23 31.04 14.53
CA LEU A 56 -48.34 30.51 13.17
C LEU A 56 -48.82 29.05 13.11
N LYS A 57 -49.08 28.40 14.25
CA LYS A 57 -49.52 27.00 14.36
C LYS A 57 -48.58 26.03 13.62
N ILE A 58 -47.26 26.27 13.68
CA ILE A 58 -46.25 25.36 13.12
C ILE A 58 -46.01 24.21 14.11
N ASN A 59 -45.77 22.99 13.60
CA ASN A 59 -45.54 21.83 14.46
C ASN A 59 -44.24 21.99 15.30
N LYS A 60 -44.24 21.43 16.50
CA LYS A 60 -43.16 21.58 17.49
C LYS A 60 -41.85 20.95 17.02
N VAL A 61 -40.74 21.59 17.42
CA VAL A 61 -39.38 21.05 17.34
C VAL A 61 -38.77 21.19 18.72
N SER A 62 -38.25 20.09 19.29
CA SER A 62 -37.66 20.14 20.63
C SER A 62 -36.39 21.01 20.66
N GLU A 63 -36.18 21.71 21.78
CA GLU A 63 -34.98 22.50 22.02
C GLU A 63 -33.70 21.67 21.87
N LYS A 64 -33.71 20.44 22.41
CA LYS A 64 -32.61 19.46 22.28
C LYS A 64 -32.24 19.22 20.82
N GLN A 65 -33.23 19.16 19.92
CA GLN A 65 -32.98 18.96 18.49
C GLN A 65 -32.33 20.20 17.85
N TRP A 66 -32.75 21.42 18.23
CA TRP A 66 -32.08 22.64 17.79
C TRP A 66 -30.63 22.70 18.25
N LEU A 67 -30.37 22.47 19.55
CA LEU A 67 -29.02 22.47 20.09
C LEU A 67 -28.14 21.41 19.43
N LYS A 68 -28.69 20.23 19.10
CA LYS A 68 -27.97 19.19 18.33
C LYS A 68 -27.58 19.67 16.94
N ASP A 69 -28.50 20.29 16.21
CA ASP A 69 -28.25 20.80 14.85
C ASP A 69 -27.25 21.97 14.89
N ILE A 70 -27.36 22.89 15.86
CA ILE A 70 -26.41 24.00 16.07
C ILE A 70 -25.00 23.48 16.40
N ASN A 71 -24.87 22.56 17.36
CA ASN A 71 -23.58 21.96 17.73
C ASN A 71 -22.93 21.27 16.52
N LYS A 72 -23.71 20.53 15.74
CA LYS A 72 -23.21 19.86 14.53
C LYS A 72 -22.73 20.86 13.50
N ALA A 73 -23.47 21.96 13.27
CA ALA A 73 -23.11 22.98 12.30
C ALA A 73 -21.81 23.69 12.70
N LEU A 74 -21.68 24.07 13.98
CA LEU A 74 -20.47 24.70 14.52
C LEU A 74 -19.26 23.77 14.52
N GLY A 75 -19.45 22.48 14.81
CA GLY A 75 -18.40 21.47 14.71
C GLY A 75 -17.86 21.29 13.29
N ILE A 76 -18.70 21.48 12.27
CA ILE A 76 -18.28 21.49 10.87
C ILE A 76 -17.61 22.82 10.50
N ALA A 77 -18.11 23.95 11.00
CA ALA A 77 -17.55 25.28 10.76
C ALA A 77 -16.19 25.49 11.44
N ASN A 78 -15.93 24.75 12.53
CA ASN A 78 -14.69 24.80 13.31
C ASN A 78 -14.31 26.21 13.77
N THR A 79 -15.28 26.96 14.30
CA THR A 79 -15.10 28.31 14.84
C THR A 79 -15.68 28.41 16.25
N SER A 80 -15.04 29.17 17.14
CA SER A 80 -15.54 29.49 18.49
C SER A 80 -16.42 30.73 18.53
N ASN A 81 -16.35 31.57 17.48
CA ASN A 81 -17.09 32.82 17.35
C ASN A 81 -17.88 32.81 16.03
N ALA A 82 -19.19 33.02 16.09
CA ALA A 82 -20.06 32.92 14.92
C ALA A 82 -21.41 33.62 15.11
N VAL A 83 -22.06 33.91 13.99
CA VAL A 83 -23.50 34.17 13.96
C VAL A 83 -24.21 32.92 13.45
N VAL A 84 -25.16 32.44 14.25
CA VAL A 84 -25.98 31.26 13.95
C VAL A 84 -27.39 31.73 13.64
N LYS A 85 -27.80 31.64 12.38
CA LYS A 85 -29.19 31.85 11.97
C LYS A 85 -29.91 30.52 11.98
N VAL A 86 -31.02 30.43 12.71
CA VAL A 86 -31.92 29.27 12.66
C VAL A 86 -33.23 29.68 11.99
N ILE A 87 -33.76 28.84 11.12
CA ILE A 87 -35.03 29.07 10.42
C ILE A 87 -35.91 27.85 10.61
N LEU A 88 -37.12 28.08 11.08
CA LEU A 88 -38.18 27.09 11.22
C LEU A 88 -39.25 27.37 10.17
N SER A 89 -39.44 26.47 9.22
CA SER A 89 -40.56 26.53 8.28
C SER A 89 -41.60 25.47 8.64
N ARG A 90 -42.87 25.75 8.27
CA ARG A 90 -43.94 24.75 8.33
C ARG A 90 -43.57 23.46 7.62
N GLY A 91 -42.74 23.52 6.57
CA GLY A 91 -42.27 22.37 5.80
C GLY A 91 -42.82 22.37 4.38
N GLU A 92 -42.90 21.20 3.77
CA GLU A 92 -43.34 21.05 2.38
C GLU A 92 -44.84 20.74 2.30
N SER A 93 -45.53 21.36 1.33
CA SER A 93 -46.93 21.07 1.02
C SER A 93 -47.17 21.07 -0.49
N LYS A 94 -48.36 20.59 -0.89
CA LYS A 94 -48.87 20.78 -2.26
C LYS A 94 -49.30 22.25 -2.48
N ARG A 95 -49.92 22.51 -3.63
CA ARG A 95 -50.36 23.84 -4.10
C ARG A 95 -51.37 24.50 -3.15
N GLY A 96 -51.38 25.83 -3.17
CA GLY A 96 -52.34 26.67 -2.45
C GLY A 96 -51.96 26.97 -0.99
N TYR A 97 -52.79 27.78 -0.34
CA TYR A 97 -52.56 28.22 1.04
C TYR A 97 -52.90 27.14 2.08
N GLY A 98 -53.84 26.23 1.77
CA GLY A 98 -54.23 25.12 2.64
C GLY A 98 -53.13 24.09 2.85
N PHE A 99 -53.14 23.41 3.99
CA PHE A 99 -52.12 22.42 4.34
C PHE A 99 -52.63 21.34 5.28
N LYS A 100 -51.97 20.16 5.27
CA LYS A 100 -52.26 19.08 6.21
C LYS A 100 -51.70 19.42 7.60
N LYS A 101 -52.42 19.07 8.67
CA LYS A 101 -51.99 19.37 10.05
C LYS A 101 -50.68 18.65 10.45
N ASN A 102 -50.37 17.51 9.84
CA ASN A 102 -49.21 16.67 10.18
C ASN A 102 -47.92 16.98 9.38
N ILE A 103 -47.82 18.14 8.71
CA ILE A 103 -46.59 18.50 7.98
C ILE A 103 -45.41 18.54 8.94
N LYS A 104 -44.31 17.90 8.55
CA LYS A 104 -43.06 17.93 9.30
C LYS A 104 -42.36 19.27 9.07
N PRO A 105 -42.07 20.04 10.13
CA PRO A 105 -41.33 21.30 9.99
C PRO A 105 -39.95 21.08 9.38
N THR A 106 -39.51 22.07 8.61
CA THR A 106 -38.12 22.11 8.14
C THR A 106 -37.29 22.99 9.04
N ARG A 107 -36.16 22.46 9.51
CA ARG A 107 -35.18 23.16 10.34
C ARG A 107 -33.97 23.50 9.51
N ILE A 108 -33.59 24.77 9.49
CA ILE A 108 -32.38 25.23 8.81
C ILE A 108 -31.49 25.89 9.83
N VAL A 109 -30.20 25.53 9.85
CA VAL A 109 -29.17 26.17 10.66
C VAL A 109 -28.07 26.66 9.73
N ILE A 110 -27.79 27.95 9.79
CA ILE A 110 -26.76 28.62 8.99
C ILE A 110 -25.73 29.19 9.96
N VAL A 111 -24.47 28.80 9.80
CA VAL A 111 -23.34 29.35 10.54
C VAL A 111 -22.54 30.27 9.63
N SER A 112 -22.37 31.50 10.09
CA SER A 112 -21.68 32.59 9.40
C SER A 112 -20.61 33.18 10.32
N THR A 113 -19.64 33.88 9.75
CA THR A 113 -18.68 34.67 10.54
C THR A 113 -19.41 35.77 11.31
N ALA A 114 -18.85 36.17 12.44
CA ALA A 114 -19.28 37.39 13.11
C ALA A 114 -19.17 38.60 12.15
N PRO A 115 -20.05 39.59 12.24
CA PRO A 115 -19.95 40.80 11.42
C PRO A 115 -18.65 41.54 11.71
N LYS A 116 -18.24 42.37 10.74
CA LYS A 116 -17.15 43.34 10.93
C LYS A 116 -17.55 44.37 12.01
N GLN A 117 -16.55 45.02 12.60
CA GLN A 117 -16.76 46.09 13.57
C GLN A 117 -17.73 47.14 13.01
N MET A 118 -18.68 47.57 13.84
CA MET A 118 -19.61 48.63 13.47
C MET A 118 -18.87 49.97 13.40
N PRO A 119 -19.34 50.93 12.59
CA PRO A 119 -18.81 52.29 12.57
C PRO A 119 -18.85 52.93 13.97
N ASP A 120 -17.86 53.76 14.28
CA ASP A 120 -17.81 54.49 15.56
C ASP A 120 -18.97 55.50 15.65
N ASN A 121 -19.19 56.28 14.58
CA ASN A 121 -20.35 57.15 14.41
C ASN A 121 -21.48 56.38 13.70
N TYR A 122 -22.68 56.37 14.28
CA TYR A 122 -23.84 55.63 13.79
C TYR A 122 -25.02 56.56 13.52
N THR A 123 -25.45 56.56 12.27
CA THR A 123 -26.41 57.52 11.73
C THR A 123 -27.74 56.83 11.39
N LEU A 124 -28.84 57.51 11.71
CA LEU A 124 -30.19 57.09 11.35
C LEU A 124 -30.84 58.06 10.36
N GLY A 125 -31.48 57.50 9.34
CA GLY A 125 -32.47 58.20 8.51
C GLY A 125 -33.89 57.80 8.93
N VAL A 126 -34.89 58.40 8.29
CA VAL A 126 -36.29 57.95 8.39
C VAL A 126 -36.71 57.31 7.08
N CYS A 127 -37.33 56.13 7.16
CA CYS A 127 -37.60 55.30 5.99
C CYS A 127 -38.89 55.77 5.34
N LYS A 128 -38.91 55.82 4.00
CA LYS A 128 -40.15 56.10 3.26
C LYS A 128 -41.18 54.98 3.40
N THR A 129 -40.71 53.74 3.51
CA THR A 129 -41.56 52.57 3.73
C THR A 129 -41.48 52.12 5.18
N GLY A 130 -42.63 51.77 5.74
CA GLY A 130 -42.79 51.36 7.14
C GLY A 130 -43.34 49.96 7.32
N TYR A 131 -43.98 49.75 8.45
CA TYR A 131 -44.73 48.54 8.79
C TYR A 131 -46.21 48.71 8.44
N ALA A 132 -46.81 47.67 7.85
CA ALA A 132 -48.26 47.52 7.85
C ALA A 132 -48.73 46.98 9.21
N ASN A 133 -49.88 47.45 9.69
CA ASN A 133 -50.46 46.98 10.93
C ASN A 133 -51.03 45.56 10.75
N ASN A 134 -50.49 44.60 11.49
CA ASN A 134 -51.00 43.23 11.52
C ASN A 134 -50.75 42.60 12.90
N PRO A 135 -51.71 42.74 13.84
CA PRO A 135 -51.58 42.16 15.18
C PRO A 135 -51.38 40.64 15.18
N LEU A 136 -51.82 39.93 14.13
CA LEU A 136 -51.62 38.47 14.01
C LEU A 136 -50.17 38.10 13.67
N LEU A 137 -49.34 39.05 13.28
CA LEU A 137 -47.92 38.86 12.96
C LEU A 137 -46.99 39.74 13.81
N SER A 138 -47.55 40.59 14.67
CA SER A 138 -46.78 41.44 15.57
C SER A 138 -46.02 40.62 16.61
N ASN A 139 -44.94 41.20 17.14
CA ASN A 139 -44.06 40.62 18.16
C ASN A 139 -43.27 39.36 17.76
N ILE A 140 -43.50 38.77 16.58
CA ILE A 140 -42.83 37.53 16.16
C ILE A 140 -41.85 37.77 15.00
N LYS A 141 -40.77 36.98 14.96
CA LYS A 141 -39.73 37.10 13.94
C LYS A 141 -39.99 36.19 12.74
N HIS A 142 -41.10 36.44 12.03
CA HIS A 142 -41.52 35.65 10.86
C HIS A 142 -40.69 35.91 9.61
N CYS A 143 -40.74 35.03 8.60
CA CYS A 143 -39.92 35.13 7.38
C CYS A 143 -40.46 36.10 6.31
N ASN A 144 -41.70 36.59 6.41
CA ASN A 144 -42.18 37.69 5.57
C ASN A 144 -41.47 39.01 5.95
N ARG A 145 -40.38 39.34 5.25
CA ARG A 145 -39.49 40.47 5.59
C ARG A 145 -39.35 41.48 4.45
N LEU A 146 -40.30 41.49 3.50
CA LEU A 146 -40.22 42.36 2.33
C LEU A 146 -40.27 43.85 2.71
N GLU A 147 -41.03 44.22 3.75
CA GLU A 147 -41.05 45.58 4.30
C GLU A 147 -39.65 46.07 4.69
N GLN A 148 -38.87 45.23 5.39
CA GLN A 148 -37.50 45.57 5.80
C GLN A 148 -36.55 45.59 4.60
N VAL A 149 -36.79 44.76 3.57
CA VAL A 149 -36.01 44.79 2.34
C VAL A 149 -36.24 46.13 1.62
N LEU A 150 -37.50 46.52 1.41
CA LEU A 150 -37.87 47.78 0.76
C LEU A 150 -37.31 49.00 1.52
N ALA A 151 -37.42 48.99 2.85
CA ALA A 151 -36.88 50.07 3.68
C ALA A 151 -35.35 50.24 3.54
N ARG A 152 -34.63 49.17 3.19
CA ARG A 152 -33.17 49.21 3.01
C ARG A 152 -32.72 49.55 1.60
N VAL A 153 -33.59 49.47 0.58
CA VAL A 153 -33.23 49.79 -0.81
C VAL A 153 -32.82 51.26 -0.94
N GLU A 154 -33.48 52.16 -0.19
CA GLU A 154 -33.22 53.60 -0.25
C GLU A 154 -32.33 54.11 0.90
N LEU A 155 -31.70 53.20 1.65
CA LEU A 155 -30.92 53.54 2.84
C LEU A 155 -29.64 54.29 2.48
N ARG A 156 -29.48 55.51 3.01
CA ARG A 156 -28.28 56.36 2.83
C ARG A 156 -27.45 56.54 4.09
N SER A 157 -28.02 56.20 5.25
CA SER A 157 -27.41 56.19 6.58
C SER A 157 -27.00 54.76 6.97
N ASP A 158 -26.38 54.58 8.14
CA ASP A 158 -26.01 53.23 8.63
C ASP A 158 -27.24 52.35 8.85
N GLU A 159 -28.33 52.98 9.30
CA GLU A 159 -29.59 52.34 9.61
C GLU A 159 -30.75 53.35 9.49
N CYS A 160 -32.00 52.89 9.55
CA CYS A 160 -33.14 53.76 9.29
C CYS A 160 -34.39 53.39 10.11
N ILE A 161 -35.09 54.42 10.57
CA ILE A 161 -36.28 54.33 11.42
C ILE A 161 -37.48 53.96 10.53
N MET A 162 -38.14 52.88 10.90
CA MET A 162 -39.38 52.42 10.27
C MET A 162 -40.58 52.85 11.12
N LEU A 163 -41.55 53.46 10.45
CA LEU A 163 -42.80 53.94 11.06
C LEU A 163 -43.95 52.97 10.80
N ASP A 164 -45.05 53.08 11.54
CA ASP A 164 -46.33 52.47 11.18
C ASP A 164 -47.13 53.38 10.23
N GLU A 165 -48.31 52.93 9.82
CA GLU A 165 -49.23 53.66 8.95
C GLU A 165 -49.74 54.98 9.55
N GLN A 166 -49.62 55.16 10.87
CA GLN A 166 -50.00 56.38 11.59
C GLN A 166 -48.79 57.32 11.79
N GLY A 167 -47.60 56.96 11.29
CA GLY A 167 -46.39 57.75 11.44
C GLY A 167 -45.70 57.59 12.80
N HIS A 168 -46.10 56.62 13.63
CA HIS A 168 -45.41 56.32 14.87
C HIS A 168 -44.16 55.48 14.62
N VAL A 169 -43.12 55.73 15.41
CA VAL A 169 -41.89 54.96 15.43
C VAL A 169 -42.17 53.53 15.91
N VAL A 170 -41.70 52.54 15.15
CA VAL A 170 -41.82 51.12 15.52
C VAL A 170 -40.47 50.51 15.86
N SER A 171 -39.50 50.63 14.95
CA SER A 171 -38.17 50.04 15.09
C SER A 171 -37.21 50.63 14.06
N VAL A 172 -35.98 50.12 13.99
CA VAL A 172 -35.15 50.28 12.80
C VAL A 172 -35.21 49.04 11.92
N THR A 173 -34.63 49.06 10.70
CA THR A 173 -34.81 47.95 9.73
C THR A 173 -34.33 46.59 10.25
N GLN A 174 -33.34 46.57 11.14
CA GLN A 174 -32.79 45.34 11.75
C GLN A 174 -32.49 45.49 13.26
N GLY A 175 -33.39 46.11 14.02
CA GLY A 175 -33.23 46.25 15.47
C GLY A 175 -34.39 47.02 16.12
N ASN A 176 -34.46 46.99 17.45
CA ASN A 176 -35.37 47.87 18.19
C ASN A 176 -34.68 49.20 18.50
N ILE A 177 -35.49 50.25 18.69
CA ILE A 177 -35.04 51.60 18.99
C ILE A 177 -35.52 52.02 20.39
N PHE A 178 -34.70 52.82 21.05
CA PHE A 178 -34.91 53.33 22.40
C PHE A 178 -34.49 54.79 22.46
N GLY A 179 -35.22 55.59 23.22
CA GLY A 179 -34.85 56.96 23.56
C GLY A 179 -34.75 57.12 25.07
N ILE A 180 -33.89 58.00 25.55
CA ILE A 180 -33.76 58.36 26.95
C ILE A 180 -34.02 59.85 27.07
N LYS A 181 -35.01 60.22 27.87
CA LYS A 181 -35.33 61.62 28.18
C LYS A 181 -35.44 61.77 29.68
N GLU A 182 -34.56 62.57 30.29
CA GLU A 182 -34.62 62.93 31.72
C GLU A 182 -34.81 61.71 32.66
N GLY A 183 -34.03 60.64 32.46
CA GLY A 183 -34.12 59.41 33.27
C GLY A 183 -35.27 58.46 32.93
N VAL A 184 -36.05 58.77 31.88
CA VAL A 184 -37.12 57.91 31.35
C VAL A 184 -36.64 57.22 30.08
N LEU A 185 -36.63 55.89 30.09
CA LEU A 185 -36.39 55.06 28.91
C LEU A 185 -37.71 54.83 28.14
N LEU A 186 -37.76 55.38 26.93
CA LEU A 186 -38.86 55.28 25.97
C LEU A 186 -38.57 54.18 24.96
N THR A 187 -39.56 53.34 24.66
CA THR A 187 -39.48 52.43 23.51
C THR A 187 -40.88 52.18 22.93
N PRO A 188 -41.01 51.95 21.61
CA PRO A 188 -42.30 51.66 21.00
C PRO A 188 -43.00 50.45 21.61
N LYS A 189 -44.33 50.53 21.73
CA LYS A 189 -45.20 49.35 21.86
C LYS A 189 -45.27 48.62 20.51
N LEU A 190 -45.45 47.30 20.55
CA LEU A 190 -45.37 46.42 19.37
C LEU A 190 -46.62 45.54 19.24
N ASP A 191 -47.75 46.00 19.74
CA ASP A 191 -49.04 45.32 19.70
C ASP A 191 -49.57 45.15 18.27
N LYS A 192 -49.39 46.17 17.42
CA LYS A 192 -49.88 46.18 16.03
C LYS A 192 -48.88 45.63 15.02
N CYS A 193 -47.59 45.90 15.18
CA CYS A 193 -46.55 45.52 14.21
C CYS A 193 -45.16 45.48 14.88
N GLY A 194 -44.13 45.19 14.10
CA GLY A 194 -42.75 45.11 14.58
C GLY A 194 -42.40 43.80 15.29
N ILE A 195 -41.15 43.73 15.77
CA ILE A 195 -40.55 42.50 16.32
C ILE A 195 -40.10 42.76 17.75
N GLU A 196 -40.55 41.91 18.67
CA GLU A 196 -40.10 41.94 20.06
C GLU A 196 -38.67 41.39 20.17
N GLY A 197 -37.66 42.26 20.21
CA GLY A 197 -36.25 41.90 20.31
C GLY A 197 -35.92 41.05 21.54
N THR A 198 -35.10 40.02 21.39
CA THR A 198 -34.57 39.28 22.55
C THR A 198 -33.73 40.17 23.46
N ARG A 199 -33.01 41.16 22.89
CA ARG A 199 -32.28 42.17 23.68
C ARG A 199 -33.20 43.20 24.32
N ARG A 200 -34.31 43.56 23.66
CA ARG A 200 -35.29 44.53 24.18
C ARG A 200 -35.78 44.11 25.56
N ALA A 201 -36.19 42.85 25.75
CA ALA A 201 -36.65 42.37 27.05
C ALA A 201 -35.58 42.51 28.16
N VAL A 202 -34.31 42.23 27.83
CA VAL A 202 -33.19 42.38 28.77
C VAL A 202 -32.91 43.84 29.08
N ILE A 203 -32.93 44.70 28.07
CA ILE A 203 -32.71 46.15 28.22
C ILE A 203 -33.77 46.77 29.12
N LEU A 204 -35.05 46.42 28.93
CA LEU A 204 -36.13 46.92 29.80
C LEU A 204 -35.92 46.51 31.26
N LYS A 205 -35.48 45.28 31.50
CA LYS A 205 -35.16 44.80 32.85
C LYS A 205 -33.97 45.56 33.44
N ILE A 206 -32.87 45.69 32.69
CA ILE A 206 -31.67 46.42 33.10
C ILE A 206 -32.01 47.88 33.41
N ALA A 207 -32.84 48.52 32.59
CA ALA A 207 -33.27 49.90 32.81
C ALA A 207 -33.95 50.07 34.18
N SER A 208 -34.84 49.15 34.55
CA SER A 208 -35.46 49.13 35.89
C SER A 208 -34.45 48.88 37.00
N GLU A 209 -33.47 47.97 36.80
CA GLU A 209 -32.39 47.72 37.77
C GLU A 209 -31.48 48.96 37.97
N LEU A 210 -31.30 49.76 36.91
CA LEU A 210 -30.61 51.06 36.93
C LEU A 210 -31.50 52.22 37.42
N ARG A 211 -32.72 51.93 37.91
CA ARG A 211 -33.70 52.89 38.41
C ARG A 211 -34.20 53.92 37.38
N LEU A 212 -34.13 53.58 36.09
CA LEU A 212 -34.80 54.36 35.04
C LEU A 212 -36.29 54.07 35.05
N GLN A 213 -37.11 55.09 34.83
CA GLN A 213 -38.52 54.89 34.55
C GLN A 213 -38.65 54.31 33.14
N VAL A 214 -39.43 53.23 32.96
CA VAL A 214 -39.63 52.59 31.66
C VAL A 214 -41.02 52.93 31.14
N LYS A 215 -41.10 53.53 29.94
CA LYS A 215 -42.36 53.81 29.26
C LYS A 215 -42.39 53.13 27.90
N VAL A 216 -43.20 52.07 27.80
CA VAL A 216 -43.53 51.39 26.55
C VAL A 216 -44.83 52.00 26.02
N GLY A 217 -44.80 52.63 24.85
CA GLY A 217 -45.96 53.34 24.33
C GLY A 217 -45.83 53.74 22.87
N GLU A 218 -46.76 54.56 22.40
CA GLU A 218 -46.64 55.20 21.08
C GLU A 218 -45.54 56.27 21.15
N LEU A 219 -44.71 56.32 20.12
CA LEU A 219 -43.55 57.20 20.04
C LEU A 219 -43.57 57.91 18.71
N THR A 220 -43.60 59.25 18.71
CA THR A 220 -43.47 60.04 17.48
C THR A 220 -42.00 60.32 17.19
N LEU A 221 -41.69 60.74 15.96
CA LEU A 221 -40.34 61.21 15.62
C LEU A 221 -39.92 62.41 16.48
N GLN A 222 -40.84 63.32 16.79
CA GLN A 222 -40.55 64.47 17.63
C GLN A 222 -40.13 64.04 19.04
N MET A 223 -40.82 63.06 19.62
CA MET A 223 -40.44 62.53 20.94
C MET A 223 -39.02 61.93 20.94
N LEU A 224 -38.57 61.31 19.84
CA LEU A 224 -37.19 60.86 19.70
C LEU A 224 -36.19 62.02 19.56
N TYR A 225 -36.54 63.07 18.81
CA TYR A 225 -35.69 64.25 18.68
C TYR A 225 -35.53 65.02 19.99
N ASP A 226 -36.50 64.91 20.89
CA ASP A 226 -36.50 65.52 22.22
C ASP A 226 -35.77 64.67 23.28
N CYS A 227 -35.29 63.47 22.94
CA CYS A 227 -34.49 62.64 23.84
C CYS A 227 -33.06 63.18 23.99
N ASN A 228 -32.47 62.98 25.17
CA ASN A 228 -31.05 63.21 25.45
C ASN A 228 -30.18 62.21 24.69
N GLU A 229 -30.57 60.93 24.74
CA GLU A 229 -29.85 59.83 24.10
C GLU A 229 -30.81 58.99 23.26
N VAL A 230 -30.34 58.50 22.10
CA VAL A 230 -31.06 57.50 21.31
C VAL A 230 -30.11 56.35 21.02
N PHE A 231 -30.61 55.13 21.09
CA PHE A 231 -29.82 53.95 20.76
C PHE A 231 -30.67 52.86 20.12
N VAL A 232 -29.99 51.97 19.39
CA VAL A 232 -30.60 50.79 18.77
C VAL A 232 -30.02 49.52 19.34
N SER A 233 -30.79 48.43 19.27
CA SER A 233 -30.31 47.12 19.71
C SER A 233 -30.83 45.95 18.88
N ASN A 234 -29.94 45.00 18.64
CA ASN A 234 -30.28 43.66 18.18
C ASN A 234 -29.32 42.61 18.78
N SER A 235 -29.60 41.32 18.51
CA SER A 235 -28.82 40.22 19.10
C SER A 235 -27.36 40.14 18.67
N VAL A 236 -27.02 40.75 17.52
CA VAL A 236 -25.72 40.65 16.85
C VAL A 236 -24.83 41.86 17.16
N ILE A 237 -25.36 43.08 17.04
CA ILE A 237 -24.60 44.32 17.30
C ILE A 237 -24.61 44.72 18.77
N GLY A 238 -25.48 44.11 19.59
CA GLY A 238 -25.63 44.51 21.00
C GLY A 238 -26.43 45.81 21.11
N ILE A 239 -25.86 46.80 21.80
CA ILE A 239 -26.40 48.16 21.90
C ILE A 239 -25.47 49.09 21.12
N LYS A 240 -26.05 49.97 20.31
CA LYS A 240 -25.30 51.00 19.59
C LYS A 240 -26.00 52.35 19.77
N SER A 241 -25.29 53.30 20.36
CA SER A 241 -25.71 54.70 20.43
C SER A 241 -25.87 55.29 19.04
N VAL A 242 -26.80 56.23 18.90
CA VAL A 242 -27.09 56.95 17.66
C VAL A 242 -26.55 58.36 17.78
N ASP A 243 -25.66 58.74 16.87
CA ASP A 243 -25.03 60.06 16.84
C ASP A 243 -25.92 61.09 16.12
N THR A 244 -26.63 60.65 15.08
CA THR A 244 -27.53 61.53 14.32
C THR A 244 -28.80 60.82 13.89
N ILE A 245 -29.91 61.57 13.88
CA ILE A 245 -31.14 61.22 13.17
C ILE A 245 -31.42 62.35 12.18
N ASN A 246 -31.28 62.08 10.89
CA ASN A 246 -31.24 63.12 9.84
C ASN A 246 -30.25 64.23 10.22
N ALA A 247 -30.73 65.47 10.42
CA ALA A 247 -29.91 66.61 10.81
C ALA A 247 -29.74 66.78 12.34
N LYS A 248 -30.56 66.12 13.16
CA LYS A 248 -30.47 66.21 14.63
C LYS A 248 -29.26 65.41 15.12
N ARG A 249 -28.41 66.04 15.92
CA ARG A 249 -27.28 65.40 16.60
C ARG A 249 -27.62 65.08 18.06
N PHE A 250 -27.06 63.97 18.54
CA PHE A 250 -27.05 63.57 19.95
C PHE A 250 -25.58 63.57 20.40
N SER A 251 -25.32 63.99 21.63
CA SER A 251 -23.97 64.07 22.20
C SER A 251 -23.86 63.41 23.58
N GLU A 252 -24.99 62.97 24.13
CA GLU A 252 -25.06 62.27 25.41
C GLU A 252 -25.16 60.76 25.17
N TYR A 253 -24.37 59.98 25.91
CA TYR A 253 -24.31 58.52 25.76
C TYR A 253 -24.14 57.77 27.10
N GLU A 254 -24.09 58.48 28.23
CA GLU A 254 -23.68 57.91 29.52
C GLU A 254 -24.66 56.81 29.98
N THR A 255 -25.96 57.07 29.87
CA THR A 255 -26.98 56.10 30.29
C THR A 255 -26.99 54.89 29.36
N THR A 256 -26.86 55.12 28.07
CA THR A 256 -26.74 54.07 27.04
C THR A 256 -25.52 53.19 27.29
N GLN A 257 -24.37 53.78 27.63
CA GLN A 257 -23.15 53.04 27.98
C GLN A 257 -23.35 52.20 29.24
N LYS A 258 -23.96 52.74 30.31
CA LYS A 258 -24.29 51.97 31.53
C LYS A 258 -25.19 50.77 31.22
N ILE A 259 -26.19 50.94 30.37
CA ILE A 259 -27.07 49.83 29.93
C ILE A 259 -26.26 48.81 29.10
N ALA A 260 -25.37 49.26 28.20
CA ALA A 260 -24.53 48.38 27.38
C ALA A 260 -23.57 47.54 28.21
N GLU A 261 -22.89 48.13 29.19
CA GLU A 261 -22.02 47.42 30.12
C GLU A 261 -22.78 46.40 30.98
N ALA A 262 -23.97 46.78 31.48
CA ALA A 262 -24.83 45.88 32.23
C ALA A 262 -25.31 44.70 31.36
N LEU A 263 -25.62 44.94 30.08
CA LEU A 263 -26.01 43.91 29.13
C LEU A 263 -24.85 42.95 28.83
N GLU A 264 -23.63 43.47 28.69
CA GLU A 264 -22.44 42.63 28.50
C GLU A 264 -22.21 41.74 29.73
N LYS A 265 -22.29 42.28 30.94
CA LYS A 265 -22.22 41.50 32.19
C LYS A 265 -23.31 40.43 32.25
N ASP A 266 -24.55 40.76 31.89
CA ASP A 266 -25.67 39.81 31.87
C ASP A 266 -25.46 38.68 30.85
N SER A 267 -24.79 38.96 29.73
CA SER A 267 -24.47 37.96 28.69
C SER A 267 -23.52 36.87 29.17
N GLN A 268 -22.72 37.14 30.20
CA GLN A 268 -21.76 36.19 30.76
C GLN A 268 -22.37 35.26 31.81
N LYS A 269 -23.57 35.58 32.33
CA LYS A 269 -24.26 34.75 33.33
C LYS A 269 -24.60 33.37 32.76
N LYS A 270 -24.47 32.34 33.60
CA LYS A 270 -24.68 30.92 33.22
C LYS A 270 -26.03 30.65 32.55
N ASN A 271 -27.09 31.32 32.97
CA ASN A 271 -28.44 31.14 32.43
C ASN A 271 -28.63 31.77 31.03
N ASN A 272 -27.75 32.69 30.65
CA ASN A 272 -27.77 33.40 29.38
C ASN A 272 -26.72 32.89 28.40
N ALA A 273 -25.96 31.85 28.72
CA ALA A 273 -24.88 31.35 27.88
C ALA A 273 -24.84 29.82 27.89
N VAL A 274 -25.36 29.19 26.83
CA VAL A 274 -25.38 27.73 26.72
C VAL A 274 -24.02 27.23 26.19
N PRO A 275 -23.27 26.42 26.95
CA PRO A 275 -21.99 25.88 26.48
C PRO A 275 -22.21 24.84 25.38
N LEU A 276 -21.46 24.96 24.28
CA LEU A 276 -21.56 24.07 23.13
C LEU A 276 -20.44 23.02 23.19
N LYS A 277 -20.80 21.74 23.02
CA LYS A 277 -19.88 20.60 23.12
C LYS A 277 -19.68 19.97 21.74
N TYR A 278 -18.88 20.59 20.88
CA TYR A 278 -18.49 19.99 19.60
C TYR A 278 -17.01 19.59 19.60
N LYS A 279 -16.75 18.29 19.37
CA LYS A 279 -15.39 17.75 19.23
C LYS A 279 -14.83 18.16 17.87
N LYS A 280 -13.59 18.68 17.83
CA LYS A 280 -12.86 18.93 16.57
C LYS A 280 -12.78 17.62 15.78
N ALA A 281 -13.30 17.58 14.56
CA ALA A 281 -13.45 16.36 13.76
C ALA A 281 -12.11 15.64 13.44
N TYR A 282 -10.97 16.31 13.62
CA TYR A 282 -9.63 15.80 13.30
C TYR A 282 -9.16 14.65 14.22
N ILE A 283 -9.57 14.63 15.50
CA ILE A 283 -9.10 13.62 16.47
C ILE A 283 -9.51 12.20 16.04
N LYS A 284 -10.72 12.04 15.49
CA LYS A 284 -11.19 10.74 14.97
C LYS A 284 -10.40 10.28 13.74
N LYS A 285 -9.96 11.21 12.89
CA LYS A 285 -9.19 10.90 11.68
C LYS A 285 -7.77 10.46 12.00
N ILE A 286 -7.13 11.11 12.99
CA ILE A 286 -5.80 10.68 13.46
C ILE A 286 -5.86 9.27 14.00
N LEU A 287 -6.83 8.98 14.88
CA LEU A 287 -6.94 7.65 15.50
C LEU A 287 -7.16 6.55 14.46
N SER A 288 -8.00 6.78 13.44
CA SER A 288 -8.19 5.80 12.36
C SER A 288 -6.91 5.57 11.55
N LEU A 289 -6.14 6.63 11.28
CA LEU A 289 -4.88 6.52 10.53
C LEU A 289 -3.82 5.75 11.33
N SER A 290 -3.71 6.01 12.64
CA SER A 290 -2.79 5.29 13.53
C SER A 290 -3.09 3.78 13.58
N VAL A 291 -4.37 3.40 13.63
CA VAL A 291 -4.77 1.98 13.61
C VAL A 291 -4.40 1.31 12.28
N ILE A 292 -4.59 2.00 11.15
CA ILE A 292 -4.21 1.47 9.84
C ILE A 292 -2.69 1.26 9.77
N ILE A 293 -1.90 2.26 10.20
CA ILE A 293 -0.43 2.17 10.21
C ILE A 293 0.04 1.02 11.11
N ALA A 294 -0.51 0.89 12.32
CA ALA A 294 -0.16 -0.19 13.24
C ALA A 294 -0.48 -1.58 12.66
N THR A 295 -1.59 -1.70 11.93
CA THR A 295 -2.02 -2.95 11.30
C THR A 295 -1.11 -3.33 10.13
N LEU A 296 -0.77 -2.37 9.27
CA LEU A 296 0.18 -2.58 8.17
C LEU A 296 1.58 -2.96 8.69
N PHE A 297 2.03 -2.29 9.76
CA PHE A 297 3.31 -2.62 10.39
C PHE A 297 3.30 -4.03 11.00
N ALA A 298 2.24 -4.40 11.73
CA ALA A 298 2.11 -5.75 12.30
C ALA A 298 2.08 -6.83 11.21
N PHE A 299 1.40 -6.58 10.09
CA PHE A 299 1.39 -7.48 8.93
C PHE A 299 2.78 -7.62 8.30
N TYR A 300 3.48 -6.50 8.06
CA TYR A 300 4.84 -6.51 7.53
C TYR A 300 5.79 -7.31 8.43
N TRP A 301 5.80 -6.98 9.72
CA TRP A 301 6.61 -7.67 10.74
C TRP A 301 6.30 -9.16 10.84
N ALA A 302 5.03 -9.56 10.76
CA ALA A 302 4.66 -10.98 10.83
C ALA A 302 5.05 -11.75 9.55
N ASN A 303 5.14 -11.06 8.40
CA ASN A 303 5.45 -11.64 7.11
C ASN A 303 6.96 -11.73 6.81
N THR A 304 7.84 -11.19 7.67
CA THR A 304 9.29 -11.31 7.50
C THR A 304 9.85 -12.60 8.10
N ILE A 305 10.86 -13.18 7.44
CA ILE A 305 11.68 -14.26 7.99
C ILE A 305 12.74 -13.67 8.92
N LYS A 306 13.00 -14.32 10.07
CA LYS A 306 13.91 -13.87 11.13
C LYS A 306 15.21 -14.69 11.12
N ILE A 307 15.96 -14.64 10.02
CA ILE A 307 17.27 -15.28 9.92
C ILE A 307 18.30 -14.33 9.34
N GLU A 308 19.56 -14.48 9.75
CA GLU A 308 20.68 -13.67 9.23
C GLU A 308 21.43 -14.35 8.09
N LYS A 309 21.51 -15.68 8.11
CA LYS A 309 22.21 -16.50 7.12
C LYS A 309 21.24 -17.48 6.48
N PRO A 310 21.35 -17.71 5.16
CA PRO A 310 20.53 -18.69 4.49
C PRO A 310 20.82 -20.10 5.01
N PHE A 311 19.78 -20.92 5.13
CA PHE A 311 19.92 -22.31 5.54
C PHE A 311 18.85 -23.18 4.87
N VAL A 312 19.05 -24.50 4.92
CA VAL A 312 18.11 -25.47 4.35
C VAL A 312 17.19 -26.00 5.45
N TYR A 313 15.90 -25.73 5.32
CA TYR A 313 14.87 -26.27 6.21
C TYR A 313 14.37 -27.62 5.69
N HIS A 314 14.41 -28.65 6.53
CA HIS A 314 13.84 -29.96 6.21
C HIS A 314 12.39 -30.04 6.72
N LEU A 315 11.44 -30.17 5.79
CA LEU A 315 10.03 -30.41 6.08
C LEU A 315 9.76 -31.92 6.03
N PRO A 316 9.54 -32.60 7.18
CA PRO A 316 9.40 -34.05 7.21
C PRO A 316 8.17 -34.57 6.45
N PRO A 317 8.23 -35.80 5.89
CA PRO A 317 7.05 -36.46 5.33
C PRO A 317 5.88 -36.51 6.32
N GLY A 318 4.67 -36.16 5.85
CA GLY A 318 3.45 -36.19 6.64
C GLY A 318 3.26 -35.02 7.63
N ALA A 319 4.19 -34.06 7.70
CA ALA A 319 4.03 -32.89 8.56
C ALA A 319 2.95 -31.93 8.03
N GLY A 320 1.94 -31.63 8.86
CA GLY A 320 0.89 -30.64 8.54
C GLY A 320 1.28 -29.20 8.91
N ILE A 321 0.56 -28.21 8.37
CA ILE A 321 0.91 -26.79 8.49
C ILE A 321 1.08 -26.31 9.94
N SER A 322 0.27 -26.82 10.88
CA SER A 322 0.33 -26.45 12.29
C SER A 322 1.65 -26.88 12.95
N VAL A 323 2.14 -28.07 12.61
CA VAL A 323 3.40 -28.61 13.14
C VAL A 323 4.57 -27.85 12.52
N THR A 324 4.53 -27.62 11.20
CA THR A 324 5.54 -26.83 10.48
C THR A 324 5.65 -25.41 11.03
N ALA A 325 4.52 -24.72 11.25
CA ALA A 325 4.48 -23.38 11.82
C ALA A 325 5.12 -23.33 13.22
N SER A 326 4.79 -24.31 14.06
CA SER A 326 5.33 -24.40 15.42
C SER A 326 6.83 -24.68 15.42
N ASN A 327 7.33 -25.51 14.48
CA ASN A 327 8.75 -25.81 14.36
C ASN A 327 9.54 -24.59 13.86
N LEU A 328 9.03 -23.88 12.84
CA LEU A 328 9.66 -22.66 12.31
C LEU A 328 9.72 -21.55 13.38
N GLU A 329 8.66 -21.37 14.17
CA GLU A 329 8.65 -20.39 15.27
C GLU A 329 9.65 -20.78 16.38
N LYS A 330 9.69 -22.05 16.78
CA LYS A 330 10.67 -22.55 17.77
C LYS A 330 12.12 -22.41 17.32
N GLN A 331 12.39 -22.59 16.04
CA GLN A 331 13.71 -22.37 15.44
C GLN A 331 14.02 -20.88 15.22
N GLY A 332 13.08 -19.98 15.54
CA GLY A 332 13.24 -18.55 15.38
C GLY A 332 13.19 -18.06 13.94
N VAL A 333 12.71 -18.87 12.99
CA VAL A 333 12.67 -18.56 11.56
C VAL A 333 11.52 -17.60 11.22
N ILE A 334 10.40 -17.69 11.94
CA ILE A 334 9.23 -16.82 11.75
C ILE A 334 8.84 -16.14 13.07
N HIS A 335 8.18 -14.99 12.98
CA HIS A 335 7.74 -14.23 14.15
C HIS A 335 6.47 -14.78 14.82
N SER A 336 5.60 -15.46 14.06
CA SER A 336 4.33 -15.96 14.58
C SER A 336 3.85 -17.21 13.83
N ARG A 337 3.67 -18.31 14.55
CA ARG A 337 3.03 -19.53 14.01
C ARG A 337 1.60 -19.27 13.57
N TYR A 338 0.86 -18.42 14.29
CA TYR A 338 -0.54 -18.11 13.99
C TYR A 338 -0.67 -17.35 12.67
N PHE A 339 0.28 -16.47 12.34
CA PHE A 339 0.30 -15.77 11.06
C PHE A 339 0.47 -16.73 9.89
N LEU A 340 1.46 -17.64 9.93
CA LEU A 340 1.65 -18.64 8.87
C LEU A 340 0.42 -19.57 8.74
N MET A 341 -0.16 -20.01 9.85
CA MET A 341 -1.38 -20.84 9.84
C MET A 341 -2.57 -20.10 9.22
N ALA A 342 -2.79 -18.84 9.60
CA ALA A 342 -3.85 -18.01 9.04
C ALA A 342 -3.65 -17.77 7.54
N MET A 343 -2.42 -17.45 7.13
CA MET A 343 -2.05 -17.25 5.72
C MET A 343 -2.32 -18.52 4.90
N ALA A 344 -1.88 -19.68 5.38
CA ALA A 344 -2.12 -20.96 4.72
C ALA A 344 -3.61 -21.27 4.59
N LYS A 345 -4.42 -20.95 5.60
CA LYS A 345 -5.88 -21.14 5.53
C LYS A 345 -6.55 -20.20 4.54
N VAL A 346 -6.20 -18.92 4.54
CA VAL A 346 -6.76 -17.90 3.62
C VAL A 346 -6.43 -18.23 2.17
N LEU A 347 -5.22 -18.74 1.91
CA LEU A 347 -4.77 -19.13 0.56
C LEU A 347 -5.22 -20.55 0.15
N GLY A 348 -5.80 -21.33 1.05
CA GLY A 348 -6.17 -22.73 0.80
C GLY A 348 -4.96 -23.64 0.55
N PHE A 349 -3.88 -23.41 1.28
CA PHE A 349 -2.59 -24.12 1.23
C PHE A 349 -2.36 -25.07 2.42
N ASP A 350 -3.24 -25.04 3.41
CA ASP A 350 -3.16 -25.78 4.68
C ASP A 350 -2.93 -27.29 4.53
N ALA A 351 -3.53 -27.93 3.52
CA ALA A 351 -3.37 -29.36 3.21
C ALA A 351 -2.46 -29.65 2.00
N LYS A 352 -1.81 -28.63 1.42
CA LYS A 352 -1.07 -28.75 0.14
C LYS A 352 0.44 -28.69 0.28
N ILE A 353 0.96 -28.54 1.50
CA ILE A 353 2.40 -28.48 1.73
C ILE A 353 3.03 -29.85 1.46
N LYS A 354 4.18 -29.84 0.81
CA LYS A 354 4.92 -31.03 0.37
C LYS A 354 6.21 -31.16 1.18
N SER A 355 6.54 -32.38 1.58
CA SER A 355 7.81 -32.66 2.26
C SER A 355 9.00 -32.47 1.34
N GLY A 356 10.11 -31.99 1.89
CA GLY A 356 11.31 -31.70 1.13
C GLY A 356 12.32 -30.86 1.91
N TYR A 357 13.42 -30.52 1.25
CA TYR A 357 14.42 -29.58 1.74
C TYR A 357 14.19 -28.25 1.04
N TYR A 358 14.06 -27.15 1.78
CA TYR A 358 13.71 -25.83 1.24
C TYR A 358 14.78 -24.81 1.64
N ASP A 359 15.24 -24.01 0.67
CA ASP A 359 16.14 -22.89 0.96
C ASP A 359 15.34 -21.78 1.64
N VAL A 360 15.77 -21.37 2.83
CA VAL A 360 15.21 -20.23 3.57
C VAL A 360 16.24 -19.11 3.56
N ASN A 361 15.86 -17.95 3.01
CA ASN A 361 16.75 -16.79 2.84
C ASN A 361 16.32 -15.62 3.75
N PRO A 362 17.25 -14.77 4.24
CA PRO A 362 16.95 -13.62 5.10
C PRO A 362 15.91 -12.63 4.51
N ASN A 363 15.90 -12.48 3.19
CA ASN A 363 15.03 -11.54 2.48
C ASN A 363 13.72 -12.18 1.98
N MET A 364 13.53 -13.47 2.25
CA MET A 364 12.31 -14.19 1.90
C MET A 364 11.16 -13.77 2.82
N SER A 365 9.95 -13.78 2.30
CA SER A 365 8.75 -13.60 3.14
C SER A 365 8.17 -14.93 3.62
N VAL A 366 7.40 -14.90 4.70
CA VAL A 366 6.63 -16.05 5.19
C VAL A 366 5.67 -16.57 4.10
N PHE A 367 5.08 -15.67 3.32
CA PHE A 367 4.27 -16.01 2.16
C PHE A 367 5.05 -16.77 1.07
N GLU A 368 6.25 -16.32 0.74
CA GLU A 368 7.12 -16.97 -0.24
C GLU A 368 7.57 -18.35 0.23
N LEU A 369 8.00 -18.47 1.50
CA LEU A 369 8.35 -19.75 2.09
C LEU A 369 7.18 -20.75 2.05
N LEU A 370 5.97 -20.28 2.39
CA LEU A 370 4.77 -21.08 2.32
C LEU A 370 4.44 -21.51 0.87
N THR A 371 4.67 -20.62 -0.10
CA THR A 371 4.48 -20.94 -1.52
C THR A 371 5.45 -22.03 -1.97
N ASN A 372 6.73 -21.94 -1.57
CA ASN A 372 7.74 -22.96 -1.87
C ASN A 372 7.33 -24.34 -1.35
N PHE A 373 6.74 -24.42 -0.15
CA PHE A 373 6.22 -25.67 0.39
C PHE A 373 5.11 -26.29 -0.48
N VAL A 374 4.28 -25.48 -1.13
CA VAL A 374 3.15 -25.96 -1.95
C VAL A 374 3.61 -26.32 -3.37
N THR A 375 4.49 -25.51 -3.96
CA THR A 375 5.02 -25.75 -5.31
C THR A 375 6.06 -26.88 -5.34
N ALA A 376 6.57 -27.31 -4.19
CA ALA A 376 7.73 -28.21 -4.07
C ALA A 376 8.97 -27.67 -4.79
N GLU A 377 9.20 -26.37 -4.68
CA GLU A 377 10.48 -25.75 -5.03
C GLU A 377 11.53 -26.10 -3.98
N VAL A 378 11.99 -27.34 -4.04
CA VAL A 378 13.03 -27.87 -3.15
C VAL A 378 14.38 -27.25 -3.47
N ALA A 379 15.20 -27.12 -2.43
CA ALA A 379 16.60 -26.72 -2.53
C ALA A 379 17.31 -27.62 -3.56
N SER A 380 17.95 -26.99 -4.54
CA SER A 380 18.66 -27.69 -5.60
C SER A 380 20.07 -27.15 -5.76
N ARG A 381 21.00 -28.01 -6.18
CA ARG A 381 22.41 -27.69 -6.41
C ARG A 381 22.83 -28.27 -7.77
N ASN A 382 23.76 -27.60 -8.44
CA ASN A 382 24.34 -28.10 -9.68
C ASN A 382 25.64 -28.85 -9.37
N ILE A 383 25.76 -30.06 -9.88
CA ILE A 383 26.98 -30.87 -9.77
C ILE A 383 27.51 -31.15 -11.16
N THR A 384 28.75 -30.72 -11.43
CA THR A 384 29.40 -30.91 -12.74
C THR A 384 30.32 -32.12 -12.71
N LEU A 385 30.02 -33.12 -13.52
CA LEU A 385 30.90 -34.25 -13.82
C LEU A 385 31.74 -33.90 -15.05
N ILE A 386 33.05 -33.69 -14.87
CA ILE A 386 33.97 -33.30 -15.94
C ILE A 386 34.43 -34.54 -16.73
N GLU A 387 34.60 -34.43 -18.04
CA GLU A 387 35.12 -35.48 -18.93
C GLU A 387 36.55 -35.97 -18.58
N GLY A 388 36.94 -37.13 -19.11
CA GLY A 388 38.29 -37.69 -18.95
C GLY A 388 38.59 -38.24 -17.54
N LYS A 389 37.55 -38.40 -16.72
CA LYS A 389 37.61 -38.91 -15.33
C LYS A 389 37.15 -40.35 -15.26
N THR A 390 37.60 -41.08 -14.23
CA THR A 390 37.14 -42.45 -13.98
C THR A 390 35.86 -42.47 -13.16
N ILE A 391 35.13 -43.58 -13.20
CA ILE A 391 33.94 -43.78 -12.35
C ILE A 391 34.29 -43.68 -10.85
N GLN A 392 35.48 -44.11 -10.44
CA GLN A 392 35.92 -43.97 -9.06
C GLN A 392 36.04 -42.50 -8.63
N HIS A 393 36.49 -41.63 -9.55
CA HIS A 393 36.54 -40.20 -9.31
C HIS A 393 35.14 -39.59 -9.17
N TYR A 394 34.20 -39.95 -10.07
CA TYR A 394 32.82 -39.48 -9.95
C TYR A 394 32.14 -39.97 -8.67
N TYR A 395 32.34 -41.22 -8.29
CA TYR A 395 31.84 -41.73 -7.03
C TYR A 395 32.36 -40.89 -5.86
N GLN A 396 33.68 -40.70 -5.76
CA GLN A 396 34.28 -39.88 -4.70
C GLN A 396 33.74 -38.44 -4.72
N GLN A 397 33.67 -37.79 -5.88
CA GLN A 397 33.13 -36.43 -6.01
C GLN A 397 31.70 -36.35 -5.48
N LEU A 398 30.83 -37.28 -5.88
CA LEU A 398 29.43 -37.29 -5.49
C LEU A 398 29.24 -37.63 -4.01
N THR A 399 30.03 -38.55 -3.44
CA THR A 399 29.94 -38.90 -2.01
C THR A 399 30.38 -37.78 -1.08
N HIS A 400 31.29 -36.90 -1.53
CA HIS A 400 31.74 -35.73 -0.77
C HIS A 400 30.85 -34.50 -0.99
N THR A 401 29.80 -34.60 -1.80
CA THR A 401 28.89 -33.47 -2.04
C THR A 401 27.81 -33.43 -0.96
N GLU A 402 27.80 -32.40 -0.12
CA GLU A 402 26.87 -32.24 1.01
C GLU A 402 25.38 -32.31 0.61
N ALA A 403 25.05 -31.90 -0.62
CA ALA A 403 23.67 -31.95 -1.12
C ALA A 403 23.15 -33.37 -1.36
N LEU A 404 24.02 -34.39 -1.44
CA LEU A 404 23.65 -35.76 -1.78
C LEU A 404 23.69 -36.68 -0.55
N LYS A 405 22.77 -37.64 -0.53
CA LYS A 405 22.81 -38.75 0.42
C LYS A 405 23.76 -39.83 -0.09
N SER A 406 24.79 -40.09 0.69
CA SER A 406 25.80 -41.13 0.44
C SER A 406 25.72 -42.21 1.52
N ASN A 407 24.87 -43.22 1.30
CA ASN A 407 24.71 -44.35 2.23
C ASN A 407 25.19 -45.65 1.57
N GLY A 408 26.47 -45.99 1.67
CA GLY A 408 26.98 -47.31 1.26
C GLY A 408 28.32 -47.28 0.53
N SER A 409 28.83 -48.47 0.21
CA SER A 409 30.06 -48.65 -0.58
C SER A 409 29.82 -48.40 -2.07
N PHE A 410 30.89 -48.27 -2.84
CA PHE A 410 30.82 -48.16 -4.32
C PHE A 410 29.99 -49.29 -4.94
N ALA A 411 30.19 -50.53 -4.49
CA ALA A 411 29.45 -51.69 -4.99
C ALA A 411 27.94 -51.57 -4.73
N GLU A 412 27.55 -51.08 -3.55
CA GLU A 412 26.14 -50.90 -3.20
C GLU A 412 25.49 -49.77 -4.02
N MET A 413 26.18 -48.65 -4.21
CA MET A 413 25.68 -47.57 -5.07
C MET A 413 25.47 -48.04 -6.50
N MET A 414 26.43 -48.79 -7.06
CA MET A 414 26.30 -49.36 -8.40
C MET A 414 25.14 -50.36 -8.47
N ARG A 415 24.91 -51.20 -7.46
CA ARG A 415 23.76 -52.10 -7.38
C ARG A 415 22.43 -51.33 -7.45
N LEU A 416 22.31 -50.22 -6.72
CA LEU A 416 21.11 -49.36 -6.72
C LEU A 416 20.85 -48.68 -8.07
N THR A 417 21.90 -48.42 -8.87
CA THR A 417 21.71 -47.88 -10.23
C THR A 417 21.08 -48.89 -11.19
N GLY A 418 21.24 -50.19 -10.93
CA GLY A 418 20.86 -51.29 -11.84
C GLY A 418 21.79 -51.47 -13.05
N ILE A 419 22.94 -50.78 -13.08
CA ILE A 419 23.93 -50.87 -14.16
C ILE A 419 24.83 -52.10 -13.91
N LYS A 420 25.06 -52.92 -14.94
CA LYS A 420 25.98 -54.07 -14.86
C LYS A 420 27.41 -53.66 -15.23
N ALA A 421 28.39 -54.27 -14.57
CA ALA A 421 29.81 -54.08 -14.90
C ALA A 421 30.12 -54.56 -16.33
N PRO A 422 31.12 -53.98 -17.01
CA PRO A 422 32.04 -52.92 -16.55
C PRO A 422 31.38 -51.54 -16.45
N TYR A 423 31.89 -50.68 -15.56
CA TYR A 423 31.32 -49.35 -15.29
C TYR A 423 32.11 -48.20 -15.92
N GLU A 424 33.36 -48.44 -16.32
CA GLU A 424 34.24 -47.37 -16.78
C GLU A 424 33.73 -46.79 -18.10
N GLY A 425 33.69 -45.45 -18.18
CA GLY A 425 33.14 -44.73 -19.32
C GLY A 425 31.61 -44.75 -19.44
N TYR A 426 30.88 -45.43 -18.54
CA TYR A 426 29.41 -45.59 -18.64
C TYR A 426 28.60 -44.40 -18.10
N PHE A 427 29.25 -43.27 -17.86
CA PHE A 427 28.65 -42.09 -17.23
C PHE A 427 28.98 -40.85 -18.05
N TRP A 428 27.95 -40.18 -18.55
CA TRP A 428 28.09 -38.98 -19.35
C TRP A 428 28.56 -37.80 -18.49
N PRO A 429 29.64 -37.10 -18.86
CA PRO A 429 30.04 -35.86 -18.22
C PRO A 429 29.06 -34.73 -18.57
N ASP A 430 28.53 -34.07 -17.54
CA ASP A 430 27.62 -32.93 -17.67
C ASP A 430 27.41 -32.23 -16.32
N THR A 431 26.69 -31.13 -16.33
CA THR A 431 26.12 -30.52 -15.13
C THR A 431 24.73 -31.09 -14.84
N TYR A 432 24.61 -31.77 -13.69
CA TYR A 432 23.37 -32.35 -13.21
C TYR A 432 22.78 -31.48 -12.11
N ARG A 433 21.55 -31.01 -12.31
CA ARG A 433 20.76 -30.37 -11.24
C ARG A 433 20.22 -31.46 -10.33
N VAL A 434 20.59 -31.40 -9.05
CA VAL A 434 20.17 -32.36 -8.03
C VAL A 434 19.36 -31.65 -6.95
N ASN A 435 18.38 -32.34 -6.39
CA ASN A 435 17.68 -31.86 -5.21
C ASN A 435 18.49 -32.22 -3.97
N VAL A 436 18.51 -31.35 -2.96
CA VAL A 436 19.14 -31.67 -1.68
C VAL A 436 18.45 -32.91 -1.10
N GLY A 437 19.24 -33.92 -0.78
CA GLY A 437 18.76 -35.23 -0.33
C GLY A 437 18.65 -36.30 -1.42
N ASP A 438 18.88 -35.97 -2.71
CA ASP A 438 19.02 -36.97 -3.78
C ASP A 438 20.14 -37.97 -3.44
N SER A 439 20.00 -39.23 -3.86
CA SER A 439 21.05 -40.24 -3.67
C SER A 439 22.13 -40.15 -4.76
N VAL A 440 23.37 -40.50 -4.41
CA VAL A 440 24.47 -40.65 -5.38
C VAL A 440 24.10 -41.58 -6.53
N ALA A 441 23.42 -42.69 -6.22
CA ALA A 441 22.94 -43.65 -7.21
C ALA A 441 21.94 -43.03 -8.22
N SER A 442 21.08 -42.09 -7.79
CA SER A 442 20.16 -41.38 -8.68
C SER A 442 20.91 -40.55 -9.72
N VAL A 443 21.94 -39.81 -9.29
CA VAL A 443 22.78 -39.00 -10.19
C VAL A 443 23.49 -39.87 -11.21
N LEU A 444 24.12 -40.97 -10.76
CA LEU A 444 24.81 -41.92 -11.62
C LEU A 444 23.86 -42.59 -12.63
N LYS A 445 22.63 -42.94 -12.19
CA LYS A 445 21.60 -43.52 -13.07
C LYS A 445 21.20 -42.54 -14.18
N ARG A 446 20.94 -41.26 -13.84
CA ARG A 446 20.65 -40.20 -14.83
C ARG A 446 21.82 -40.01 -15.81
N SER A 447 23.05 -40.00 -15.31
CA SER A 447 24.25 -39.87 -16.14
C SER A 447 24.43 -41.04 -17.10
N ASN A 448 24.12 -42.28 -16.68
CA ASN A 448 24.15 -43.45 -17.56
C ASN A 448 23.04 -43.43 -18.62
N GLN A 449 21.82 -43.00 -18.25
CA GLN A 449 20.73 -42.84 -19.22
C GLN A 449 21.11 -41.84 -20.32
N LYS A 450 21.67 -40.69 -19.91
CA LYS A 450 22.15 -39.66 -20.84
C LYS A 450 23.26 -40.17 -21.75
N LEU A 451 24.20 -40.98 -21.24
CA LEU A 451 25.21 -41.63 -22.07
C LEU A 451 24.55 -42.54 -23.11
N LYS A 452 23.60 -43.39 -22.72
CA LYS A 452 22.94 -44.32 -23.65
C LYS A 452 22.28 -43.59 -24.81
N GLU A 453 21.58 -42.50 -24.51
CA GLU A 453 20.96 -41.63 -25.52
C GLU A 453 22.00 -41.04 -26.48
N ARG A 454 23.07 -40.43 -25.93
CA ARG A 454 24.14 -39.80 -26.72
C ARG A 454 24.89 -40.82 -27.57
N LEU A 455 25.27 -41.95 -26.98
CA LEU A 455 25.97 -43.04 -27.65
C LEU A 455 25.14 -43.62 -28.80
N GLN A 456 23.85 -43.83 -28.58
CA GLN A 456 22.95 -44.33 -29.60
C GLN A 456 22.80 -43.34 -30.76
N ASN A 457 22.64 -42.05 -30.46
CA ASN A 457 22.50 -41.00 -31.47
C ASN A 457 23.77 -40.89 -32.35
N HIS A 458 24.95 -40.81 -31.72
CA HIS A 458 26.21 -40.79 -32.47
C HIS A 458 26.38 -42.08 -33.29
N TRP A 459 26.02 -43.24 -32.73
CA TRP A 459 26.14 -44.52 -33.43
C TRP A 459 25.24 -44.62 -34.66
N GLN A 460 24.03 -44.07 -34.61
CA GLN A 460 23.13 -44.04 -35.75
C GLN A 460 23.66 -43.16 -36.89
N ASN A 461 24.35 -42.07 -36.55
CA ASN A 461 24.88 -41.10 -37.50
C ASN A 461 26.34 -41.33 -37.91
N ARG A 462 26.93 -42.45 -37.48
CA ARG A 462 28.35 -42.77 -37.68
C ARG A 462 28.74 -42.93 -39.15
N ASP A 463 30.04 -42.79 -39.44
CA ASP A 463 30.59 -43.11 -40.77
C ASP A 463 30.31 -44.58 -41.16
N LYS A 464 29.81 -44.80 -42.38
CA LYS A 464 29.39 -46.14 -42.86
C LYS A 464 30.53 -47.17 -42.94
N ASN A 465 31.77 -46.71 -43.10
CA ASN A 465 32.95 -47.56 -43.29
C ASN A 465 33.76 -47.80 -42.01
N LEU A 466 33.18 -47.56 -40.83
CA LEU A 466 33.85 -47.80 -39.55
C LEU A 466 34.11 -49.28 -39.31
N ARG A 467 35.34 -49.61 -38.87
CA ARG A 467 35.73 -50.96 -38.43
C ARG A 467 35.46 -51.20 -36.94
N LEU A 468 34.41 -50.58 -36.41
CA LEU A 468 33.92 -50.82 -35.06
C LEU A 468 32.65 -51.67 -35.16
N SER A 469 32.57 -52.76 -34.41
CA SER A 469 31.44 -53.70 -34.47
C SER A 469 30.28 -53.30 -33.57
N SER A 470 30.49 -52.40 -32.59
CA SER A 470 29.45 -52.01 -31.64
C SER A 470 29.63 -50.58 -31.09
N PRO A 471 28.55 -49.95 -30.59
CA PRO A 471 28.64 -48.68 -29.87
C PRO A 471 29.63 -48.74 -28.68
N SER A 472 29.71 -49.90 -28.02
CA SER A 472 30.67 -50.11 -26.93
C SER A 472 32.12 -49.96 -27.39
N GLN A 473 32.49 -50.45 -28.58
CA GLN A 473 33.83 -50.25 -29.12
C GLN A 473 34.12 -48.78 -29.46
N ALA A 474 33.12 -48.05 -29.96
CA ALA A 474 33.24 -46.61 -30.18
C ALA A 474 33.47 -45.85 -28.87
N LEU A 475 32.78 -46.22 -27.80
CA LEU A 475 32.99 -45.65 -26.47
C LEU A 475 34.41 -45.94 -25.94
N ILE A 476 34.92 -47.16 -26.14
CA ILE A 476 36.30 -47.51 -25.80
C ILE A 476 37.26 -46.57 -26.53
N LEU A 477 37.19 -46.53 -27.87
CA LEU A 477 38.05 -45.67 -28.68
C LEU A 477 37.94 -44.18 -28.30
N ALA A 478 36.73 -43.68 -28.04
CA ALA A 478 36.49 -42.32 -27.57
C ALA A 478 37.23 -42.02 -26.26
N SER A 479 37.30 -42.99 -25.33
CA SER A 479 38.04 -42.82 -24.07
C SER A 479 39.55 -42.75 -24.25
N LEU A 480 40.09 -43.41 -25.29
CA LEU A 480 41.50 -43.28 -25.65
C LEU A 480 41.77 -41.88 -26.22
N ILE A 481 40.93 -41.43 -27.16
CA ILE A 481 41.03 -40.10 -27.78
C ILE A 481 40.95 -38.99 -26.72
N GLU A 482 40.00 -39.09 -25.78
CA GLU A 482 39.83 -38.10 -24.71
C GLU A 482 41.09 -37.95 -23.85
N LYS A 483 41.79 -39.06 -23.60
CA LYS A 483 42.99 -39.04 -22.77
C LYS A 483 44.25 -38.62 -23.53
N GLU A 484 44.22 -38.62 -24.86
CA GLU A 484 45.35 -38.20 -25.70
C GLU A 484 45.39 -36.68 -25.94
N THR A 485 44.24 -36.04 -26.16
CA THR A 485 44.22 -34.60 -26.40
C THR A 485 42.99 -33.90 -25.85
N ALA A 486 43.21 -32.73 -25.27
CA ALA A 486 42.16 -31.78 -24.95
C ALA A 486 41.77 -30.92 -26.17
N TYR A 487 42.58 -30.88 -27.23
CA TYR A 487 42.35 -30.03 -28.39
C TYR A 487 41.38 -30.67 -29.39
N SER A 488 40.15 -30.16 -29.42
CA SER A 488 39.03 -30.73 -30.18
C SER A 488 39.30 -30.92 -31.67
N ALA A 489 40.02 -29.99 -32.31
CA ALA A 489 40.30 -30.02 -33.75
C ALA A 489 41.23 -31.17 -34.17
N GLU A 490 41.95 -31.80 -33.23
CA GLU A 490 42.82 -32.95 -33.51
C GLU A 490 42.19 -34.30 -33.18
N LYS A 491 41.08 -34.32 -32.43
CA LYS A 491 40.43 -35.55 -31.99
C LYS A 491 40.08 -36.46 -33.17
N THR A 492 39.54 -35.91 -34.27
CA THR A 492 39.22 -36.68 -35.49
C THR A 492 40.47 -37.22 -36.20
N LYS A 493 41.60 -36.48 -36.17
CA LYS A 493 42.87 -36.93 -36.75
C LYS A 493 43.49 -38.07 -35.95
N ILE A 494 43.50 -37.95 -34.62
CA ILE A 494 43.95 -39.00 -33.70
C ILE A 494 43.06 -40.25 -33.84
N ALA A 495 41.74 -40.07 -33.88
CA ALA A 495 40.80 -41.15 -34.15
C ALA A 495 41.13 -41.87 -35.48
N GLY A 496 41.45 -41.10 -36.53
CA GLY A 496 41.91 -41.65 -37.81
C GLY A 496 43.18 -42.50 -37.68
N VAL A 497 44.16 -42.08 -36.89
CA VAL A 497 45.38 -42.87 -36.65
C VAL A 497 45.05 -44.18 -35.95
N PHE A 498 44.28 -44.14 -34.86
CA PHE A 498 43.86 -45.35 -34.16
C PHE A 498 43.05 -46.29 -35.05
N MET A 499 42.11 -45.79 -35.83
CA MET A 499 41.30 -46.58 -36.75
C MET A 499 42.18 -47.28 -37.82
N ARG A 500 43.17 -46.58 -38.37
CA ARG A 500 44.10 -47.16 -39.34
C ARG A 500 45.02 -48.21 -38.71
N ARG A 501 45.49 -47.99 -37.48
CA ARG A 501 46.25 -48.99 -36.73
C ARG A 501 45.44 -50.26 -36.49
N LEU A 502 44.18 -50.12 -36.08
CA LEU A 502 43.24 -51.25 -35.94
C LEU A 502 43.07 -51.98 -37.28
N GLN A 503 42.95 -51.25 -38.38
CA GLN A 503 42.76 -51.82 -39.72
C GLN A 503 43.93 -52.70 -40.19
N VAL A 504 45.17 -52.34 -39.85
CA VAL A 504 46.38 -53.09 -40.25
C VAL A 504 46.92 -54.01 -39.15
N GLY A 505 46.21 -54.16 -38.03
CA GLY A 505 46.63 -55.00 -36.91
C GLY A 505 47.87 -54.49 -36.16
N MET A 506 48.11 -53.18 -36.18
CA MET A 506 49.18 -52.52 -35.43
C MET A 506 48.72 -52.25 -33.98
N PRO A 507 49.57 -52.48 -32.95
CA PRO A 507 49.26 -52.09 -31.58
C PRO A 507 48.97 -50.58 -31.46
N LEU A 508 48.02 -50.18 -30.61
CA LEU A 508 47.62 -48.76 -30.52
C LEU A 508 48.69 -47.90 -29.84
N GLN A 509 49.44 -48.47 -28.88
CA GLN A 509 50.57 -47.82 -28.18
C GLN A 509 50.22 -46.44 -27.61
N THR A 510 49.14 -46.38 -26.84
CA THR A 510 48.68 -45.15 -26.17
C THR A 510 49.00 -45.20 -24.68
N ASP A 511 49.79 -44.23 -24.21
CA ASP A 511 50.25 -44.09 -22.83
C ASP A 511 49.11 -44.10 -21.79
N PRO A 512 47.98 -43.39 -22.00
CA PRO A 512 46.81 -43.45 -21.13
C PRO A 512 46.36 -44.85 -20.72
N THR A 513 46.46 -45.83 -21.61
CA THR A 513 46.00 -47.20 -21.32
C THR A 513 46.93 -47.93 -20.34
N VAL A 514 48.24 -47.65 -20.41
CA VAL A 514 49.24 -48.15 -19.45
C VAL A 514 49.06 -47.46 -18.10
N ILE A 515 48.85 -46.14 -18.11
CA ILE A 515 48.57 -45.37 -16.89
C ILE A 515 47.35 -45.92 -16.18
N TYR A 516 46.25 -46.16 -16.90
CA TYR A 516 45.03 -46.74 -16.35
C TYR A 516 45.30 -48.07 -15.63
N ALA A 517 46.04 -48.98 -16.27
CA ALA A 517 46.41 -50.28 -15.70
C ALA A 517 47.27 -50.16 -14.42
N LEU A 518 48.24 -49.23 -14.42
CA LEU A 518 49.12 -48.99 -13.27
C LEU A 518 48.38 -48.33 -12.10
N VAL A 519 47.46 -47.40 -12.38
CA VAL A 519 46.61 -46.78 -11.36
C VAL A 519 45.71 -47.84 -10.70
N ALA A 520 45.06 -48.69 -11.51
CA ALA A 520 44.26 -49.80 -10.99
C ALA A 520 45.09 -50.76 -10.11
N SER A 521 46.38 -50.89 -10.40
CA SER A 521 47.33 -51.73 -9.63
C SER A 521 48.05 -51.00 -8.50
N LYS A 522 47.74 -49.71 -8.23
CA LYS A 522 48.43 -48.84 -7.25
C LYS A 522 49.94 -48.71 -7.48
N LYS A 523 50.41 -48.83 -8.73
CA LYS A 523 51.83 -48.77 -9.13
C LYS A 523 52.21 -47.51 -9.91
N TYR A 524 51.25 -46.64 -10.22
CA TYR A 524 51.51 -45.39 -10.94
C TYR A 524 52.15 -44.34 -10.03
N ARG A 525 53.23 -43.71 -10.49
CA ARG A 525 54.06 -42.75 -9.73
C ARG A 525 53.96 -41.31 -10.22
N GLY A 526 53.06 -41.02 -11.15
CA GLY A 526 52.90 -39.69 -11.76
C GLY A 526 53.63 -39.50 -13.09
N PHE A 527 54.52 -40.41 -13.48
CA PHE A 527 55.18 -40.43 -14.78
C PHE A 527 55.38 -41.88 -15.27
N LEU A 528 55.55 -42.06 -16.59
CA LEU A 528 55.83 -43.36 -17.21
C LEU A 528 57.34 -43.56 -17.46
N THR A 529 57.83 -44.76 -17.16
CA THR A 529 59.18 -45.20 -17.55
C THR A 529 59.13 -46.24 -18.68
N ARG A 530 60.25 -46.49 -19.35
CA ARG A 530 60.34 -47.56 -20.36
C ARG A 530 59.98 -48.95 -19.82
N LYS A 531 60.21 -49.20 -18.51
CA LYS A 531 59.84 -50.45 -17.85
C LYS A 531 58.32 -50.57 -17.71
N ASP A 532 57.65 -49.45 -17.44
CA ASP A 532 56.20 -49.38 -17.27
C ASP A 532 55.44 -49.72 -18.57
N LEU A 533 56.00 -49.38 -19.75
CA LEU A 533 55.42 -49.73 -21.06
C LEU A 533 55.36 -51.25 -21.31
N LYS A 534 56.12 -52.05 -20.56
CA LYS A 534 56.11 -53.52 -20.60
C LYS A 534 55.25 -54.14 -19.49
N PHE A 535 54.47 -53.34 -18.75
CA PHE A 535 53.62 -53.83 -17.66
C PHE A 535 52.57 -54.82 -18.18
N ASN A 536 52.50 -56.01 -17.59
CA ASN A 536 51.59 -57.06 -18.03
C ASN A 536 50.15 -56.75 -17.58
N SER A 537 49.31 -56.32 -18.52
CA SER A 537 47.89 -56.03 -18.31
C SER A 537 47.14 -56.10 -19.63
N LEU A 538 45.88 -56.53 -19.61
CA LEU A 538 45.00 -56.54 -20.78
C LEU A 538 44.73 -55.13 -21.35
N TYR A 539 44.91 -54.08 -20.54
CA TYR A 539 44.76 -52.70 -21.00
C TYR A 539 46.01 -52.17 -21.69
N ASN A 540 47.17 -52.80 -21.54
CA ASN A 540 48.41 -52.28 -22.12
C ASN A 540 48.43 -52.48 -23.65
N THR A 541 48.17 -51.40 -24.39
CA THR A 541 48.12 -51.38 -25.86
C THR A 541 49.51 -51.36 -26.53
N TYR A 542 50.61 -51.42 -25.77
CA TYR A 542 51.95 -51.67 -26.32
C TYR A 542 52.22 -53.16 -26.56
N ILE A 543 51.61 -54.04 -25.77
CA ILE A 543 51.83 -55.49 -25.83
C ILE A 543 50.62 -56.24 -26.40
N ASN A 544 49.39 -55.70 -26.22
CA ASN A 544 48.17 -56.28 -26.78
C ASN A 544 47.73 -55.49 -28.02
N LYS A 545 47.41 -56.20 -29.10
CA LYS A 545 46.82 -55.62 -30.31
C LYS A 545 45.31 -55.40 -30.13
N GLY A 546 44.76 -54.40 -30.80
CA GLY A 546 43.33 -54.07 -30.75
C GLY A 546 42.97 -53.06 -29.65
N LEU A 547 41.66 -52.92 -29.40
CA LEU A 547 41.13 -52.08 -28.32
C LEU A 547 41.31 -52.77 -26.95
N PRO A 548 41.50 -52.01 -25.86
CA PRO A 548 41.48 -52.58 -24.51
C PRO A 548 40.09 -53.12 -24.14
N PRO A 549 39.96 -53.93 -23.06
CA PRO A 549 38.69 -54.59 -22.71
C PRO A 549 37.52 -53.63 -22.44
N THR A 550 37.78 -52.44 -21.90
CA THR A 550 36.77 -51.41 -21.59
C THR A 550 37.32 -50.01 -21.87
N ALA A 551 36.45 -49.00 -21.79
CA ALA A 551 36.89 -47.62 -21.74
C ALA A 551 37.76 -47.38 -20.48
N ILE A 552 38.60 -46.33 -20.52
CA ILE A 552 39.52 -45.97 -19.43
C ILE A 552 39.13 -44.67 -18.71
N ALA A 553 38.11 -43.98 -19.22
CA ALA A 553 37.59 -42.72 -18.67
C ALA A 553 36.21 -42.38 -19.28
N SER A 554 35.51 -41.44 -18.68
CA SER A 554 34.39 -40.73 -19.29
C SER A 554 34.84 -39.89 -20.50
N VAL A 555 33.91 -39.66 -21.44
CA VAL A 555 34.22 -39.04 -22.73
C VAL A 555 33.36 -37.81 -22.97
N SER A 556 33.95 -36.79 -23.59
CA SER A 556 33.21 -35.65 -24.12
C SER A 556 32.49 -36.02 -25.42
N ASP A 557 31.50 -35.19 -25.77
CA ASP A 557 30.79 -35.30 -27.05
C ASP A 557 31.74 -35.26 -28.26
N SER A 558 32.76 -34.39 -28.21
CA SER A 558 33.76 -34.27 -29.27
C SER A 558 34.62 -35.53 -29.48
N SER A 559 34.97 -36.25 -28.40
CA SER A 559 35.72 -37.51 -28.52
C SER A 559 34.85 -38.64 -29.01
N LEU A 560 33.59 -38.68 -28.57
CA LEU A 560 32.61 -39.65 -29.04
C LEU A 560 32.33 -39.47 -30.53
N TYR A 561 32.12 -38.22 -30.96
CA TYR A 561 31.99 -37.85 -32.36
C TYR A 561 33.23 -38.28 -33.17
N ALA A 562 34.44 -37.96 -32.70
CA ALA A 562 35.68 -38.29 -33.39
C ALA A 562 35.90 -39.79 -33.57
N ALA A 563 35.54 -40.62 -32.58
CA ALA A 563 35.62 -42.08 -32.69
C ALA A 563 34.74 -42.65 -33.81
N MET A 564 33.65 -41.96 -34.15
CA MET A 564 32.68 -42.36 -35.17
C MET A 564 32.80 -41.58 -36.49
N HIS A 565 33.59 -40.51 -36.51
CA HIS A 565 33.89 -39.70 -37.70
C HIS A 565 35.41 -39.45 -37.82
N PRO A 566 36.22 -40.52 -37.94
CA PRO A 566 37.66 -40.38 -38.02
C PRO A 566 38.07 -39.65 -39.30
N ALA A 567 39.04 -38.73 -39.19
CA ALA A 567 39.55 -38.01 -40.35
C ALA A 567 40.23 -38.98 -41.34
N LYS A 568 39.85 -38.84 -42.62
CA LYS A 568 40.52 -39.52 -43.74
C LYS A 568 42.01 -39.14 -43.80
N GLY A 569 42.82 -40.03 -44.34
CA GLY A 569 44.27 -39.85 -44.47
C GLY A 569 45.02 -41.17 -44.32
N ASP A 570 46.34 -41.11 -44.28
CA ASP A 570 47.25 -42.26 -44.27
C ASP A 570 48.22 -42.27 -43.07
N SER A 571 48.08 -41.33 -42.14
CA SER A 571 48.96 -41.22 -40.98
C SER A 571 48.77 -42.38 -40.00
N LEU A 572 49.86 -43.06 -39.64
CA LEU A 572 49.91 -44.16 -38.67
C LEU A 572 50.57 -43.76 -37.35
N TYR A 573 51.18 -42.58 -37.27
CA TYR A 573 51.90 -42.10 -36.11
C TYR A 573 51.53 -40.66 -35.80
N PHE A 574 51.54 -40.30 -34.53
CA PHE A 574 51.48 -38.91 -34.08
C PHE A 574 52.40 -38.71 -32.88
N VAL A 575 52.90 -37.48 -32.72
CA VAL A 575 53.72 -37.08 -31.57
C VAL A 575 53.28 -35.71 -31.09
N ALA A 576 53.17 -35.54 -29.78
CA ALA A 576 52.83 -34.25 -29.18
C ALA A 576 53.93 -33.21 -29.44
N LYS A 577 53.52 -31.99 -29.77
CA LYS A 577 54.35 -30.80 -29.89
C LYS A 577 54.30 -30.03 -28.56
N LYS A 578 55.25 -29.09 -28.39
CA LYS A 578 55.31 -28.23 -27.18
C LYS A 578 54.14 -27.25 -27.06
N ASP A 579 53.46 -26.95 -28.16
CA ASP A 579 52.28 -26.08 -28.20
C ASP A 579 50.97 -26.79 -27.83
N GLY A 580 51.04 -28.09 -27.48
CA GLY A 580 49.88 -28.91 -27.13
C GLY A 580 49.14 -29.55 -28.32
N THR A 581 49.58 -29.30 -29.55
CA THR A 581 49.07 -29.96 -30.76
C THR A 581 49.91 -31.18 -31.13
N HIS A 582 49.56 -31.90 -32.20
CA HIS A 582 50.23 -33.11 -32.65
C HIS A 582 50.80 -32.98 -34.07
N ALA A 583 51.94 -33.64 -34.30
CA ALA A 583 52.51 -33.83 -35.63
C ALA A 583 52.22 -35.25 -36.12
N PHE A 584 51.49 -35.37 -37.23
CA PHE A 584 51.07 -36.65 -37.80
C PHE A 584 52.07 -37.14 -38.86
N ALA A 585 52.26 -38.45 -38.97
CA ALA A 585 53.20 -39.07 -39.91
C ALA A 585 52.66 -40.39 -40.46
N LYS A 586 52.91 -40.63 -41.76
CA LYS A 586 52.57 -41.88 -42.47
C LYS A 586 53.52 -43.02 -42.13
N SER A 587 54.82 -42.76 -42.09
CA SER A 587 55.88 -43.77 -41.86
C SER A 587 56.60 -43.55 -40.53
N TYR A 588 57.24 -44.61 -40.04
CA TYR A 588 58.03 -44.55 -38.82
C TYR A 588 59.25 -43.62 -38.95
N GLU A 589 59.91 -43.59 -40.11
CA GLU A 589 61.02 -42.66 -40.34
C GLU A 589 60.57 -41.19 -40.26
N GLN A 590 59.43 -40.85 -40.86
CA GLN A 590 58.86 -39.50 -40.72
C GLN A 590 58.47 -39.18 -39.26
N HIS A 591 57.98 -40.17 -38.52
CA HIS A 591 57.69 -40.01 -37.10
C HIS A 591 58.95 -39.76 -36.27
N ARG A 592 60.07 -40.46 -36.55
CA ARG A 592 61.38 -40.20 -35.92
C ARG A 592 61.88 -38.79 -36.21
N LEU A 593 61.72 -38.30 -37.43
CA LEU A 593 62.04 -36.91 -37.78
C LEU A 593 61.16 -35.92 -37.00
N ASN A 594 59.86 -36.19 -36.87
CA ASN A 594 58.95 -35.37 -36.06
C ASN A 594 59.36 -35.38 -34.57
N ILE A 595 59.73 -36.53 -34.01
CA ILE A 595 60.28 -36.63 -32.64
C ILE A 595 61.54 -35.75 -32.51
N LYS A 596 62.49 -35.87 -33.44
CA LYS A 596 63.72 -35.04 -33.43
C LYS A 596 63.40 -33.55 -33.51
N LYS A 597 62.43 -33.16 -34.34
CA LYS A 597 62.03 -31.77 -34.56
C LYS A 597 61.29 -31.15 -33.37
N TYR A 598 60.40 -31.89 -32.72
CA TYR A 598 59.48 -31.34 -31.71
C TYR A 598 59.82 -31.71 -30.25
N LEU A 599 60.53 -32.83 -30.01
CA LEU A 599 60.84 -33.32 -28.66
C LEU A 599 62.32 -33.16 -28.24
N ILE A 600 63.26 -32.90 -29.15
CA ILE A 600 64.67 -32.67 -28.77
C ILE A 600 64.88 -31.17 -28.44
N PRO A 601 65.56 -30.82 -27.33
CA PRO A 601 65.87 -29.43 -27.02
C PRO A 601 66.83 -28.83 -28.06
N PHE A 602 66.64 -27.54 -28.38
CA PHE A 602 67.56 -26.73 -29.18
C PHE A 602 68.97 -26.56 -28.56
N SER A 603 69.28 -27.21 -27.42
CA SER A 603 70.58 -27.10 -26.73
C SER A 603 71.58 -28.24 -27.03
N LYS A 604 71.34 -29.10 -28.04
CA LYS A 604 72.32 -30.10 -28.52
C LYS A 604 72.41 -30.16 -30.04
N ILE A 605 72.45 -28.99 -30.69
CA ILE A 605 72.98 -28.84 -32.05
C ILE A 605 74.06 -27.76 -31.99
N LYS A 606 75.25 -28.15 -31.55
CA LYS A 606 76.54 -27.65 -31.99
C LYS A 606 77.50 -28.82 -31.94
#